data_AF-A0A8S0H3T4-F1
#
_entry.id   AF-A0A8S0H3T4-F1
#
_cell.length_a   1.000
_cell.length_b   1.000
_cell.length_c   1.000
_cell.angle_alpha   90.00
_cell.angle_beta   90.00
_cell.angle_gamma   90.00
#
_symmetry.space_group_name_H-M   'P 1'
#
loop_
_entity.id
_entity.type
_entity.pdbx_description
1 polymer ?
#
loop_
_entity_poly.entity_id
_entity_poly.type
_entity_poly.pdbx_seq_one_letter_code
_entity_poly.pdbx_strand_id
1 'polypeptide(L)'
;MGLHRGGVADHAVLGQMLALISAHPQHLEFAGFMGYDPFVDMGVPGILGSPQSLFDQVMALYNGFVDFTRQQYPALWHAGLTLNTAGSPSYRRHEQESLSSEVSVGTALLKPSHYDLASLEQHVPAAFIATPVLKSTGPVRIPALDDKSRLFSWWDRNQRQTFFIYGGHWLADFESPAGLQSNELFGRSSNQEMVNGSRAVGLQVDDQVFLRPQQSEAVLLQFGDLLALRGGRIVERWPVY
;
A
#
# COMPACT_ATOMS: atom_id res chain seq x y z
N MET A 1 12.44 -9.02 -14.66
CA MET A 1 11.82 -9.40 -13.36
C MET A 1 10.37 -9.87 -13.42
N GLY A 2 9.69 -9.98 -14.57
CA GLY A 2 8.36 -10.63 -14.62
C GLY A 2 7.15 -9.77 -14.22
N LEU A 3 7.33 -8.52 -13.76
CA LEU A 3 6.20 -7.61 -13.51
C LEU A 3 5.57 -7.04 -14.80
N HIS A 4 6.27 -7.09 -15.93
CA HIS A 4 5.82 -6.61 -17.25
C HIS A 4 5.29 -5.17 -17.28
N ARG A 5 5.75 -4.32 -16.35
CA ARG A 5 5.38 -2.90 -16.26
C ARG A 5 6.39 -1.95 -16.94
N GLY A 6 7.47 -2.51 -17.48
CA GLY A 6 8.59 -1.81 -18.10
C GLY A 6 9.90 -2.58 -17.92
N GLY A 7 11.00 -2.00 -18.38
CA GLY A 7 12.35 -2.56 -18.21
C GLY A 7 12.93 -3.21 -19.47
N VAL A 8 14.17 -3.67 -19.36
CA VAL A 8 14.92 -4.30 -20.45
C VAL A 8 14.48 -5.76 -20.60
N ALA A 9 14.06 -6.14 -21.81
CA ALA A 9 13.44 -7.43 -22.07
C ALA A 9 14.45 -8.59 -22.19
N ASP A 10 15.63 -8.33 -22.75
CA ASP A 10 16.65 -9.35 -23.02
C ASP A 10 18.07 -8.76 -23.08
N HIS A 11 19.05 -9.65 -23.20
CA HIS A 11 20.47 -9.28 -23.29
C HIS A 11 20.84 -8.53 -24.57
N ALA A 12 20.10 -8.69 -25.67
CA ALA A 12 20.39 -7.98 -26.91
C ALA A 12 20.06 -6.49 -26.75
N VAL A 13 18.92 -6.18 -26.15
CA VAL A 13 18.54 -4.79 -25.81
C VAL A 13 19.50 -4.23 -24.77
N LEU A 14 19.84 -5.00 -23.72
CA LEU A 14 20.83 -4.56 -22.73
C LEU A 14 22.17 -4.21 -23.38
N GLY A 15 22.68 -5.07 -24.27
CA GLY A 15 23.93 -4.84 -24.97
C GLY A 15 23.92 -3.56 -25.82
N GLN A 16 22.82 -3.27 -26.52
CA GLN A 16 22.68 -2.02 -27.27
C GLN A 16 22.74 -0.79 -26.35
N MET A 17 22.09 -0.85 -25.18
CA MET A 17 22.13 0.24 -24.20
C MET A 17 23.53 0.43 -23.61
N LEU A 18 24.20 -0.64 -23.20
CA LEU A 18 25.55 -0.59 -22.64
C LEU A 18 26.58 -0.11 -23.67
N ALA A 19 26.44 -0.52 -24.94
CA ALA A 19 27.28 -0.03 -26.02
C ALA A 19 27.12 1.48 -26.23
N LEU A 20 25.88 1.98 -26.17
CA LEU A 20 25.61 3.42 -26.27
C LEU A 20 26.23 4.19 -25.09
N ILE A 21 26.05 3.70 -23.86
CA ILE A 21 26.66 4.31 -22.67
C ILE A 21 28.18 4.34 -22.80
N SER A 22 28.79 3.22 -23.18
CA SER A 22 30.24 3.11 -23.37
C SER A 22 30.77 4.04 -24.46
N ALA A 23 29.99 4.34 -25.49
CA ALA A 23 30.38 5.23 -26.58
C ALA A 23 30.29 6.72 -26.22
N HIS A 24 29.58 7.08 -25.15
CA HIS A 24 29.32 8.48 -24.75
C HIS A 24 29.68 8.77 -23.28
N PRO A 25 30.92 8.49 -22.83
CA PRO A 25 31.31 8.62 -21.43
C PRO A 25 31.31 10.06 -20.89
N GLN A 26 31.26 11.07 -21.77
CA GLN A 26 31.14 12.48 -21.36
C GLN A 26 29.71 12.87 -20.97
N HIS A 27 28.71 12.02 -21.25
CA HIS A 27 27.30 12.32 -21.07
C HIS A 27 26.54 11.25 -20.29
N LEU A 28 26.99 9.99 -20.35
CA LEU A 28 26.30 8.85 -19.79
C LEU A 28 27.23 8.07 -18.86
N GLU A 29 26.66 7.59 -17.76
CA GLU A 29 27.30 6.69 -16.82
C GLU A 29 26.37 5.50 -16.56
N PHE A 30 26.93 4.30 -16.58
CA PHE A 30 26.20 3.11 -16.16
C PHE A 30 26.26 3.02 -14.63
N ALA A 31 25.14 3.29 -13.96
CA ALA A 31 25.07 3.30 -12.50
C ALA A 31 24.62 1.96 -11.88
N GLY A 32 24.22 0.99 -12.69
CA GLY A 32 23.82 -0.34 -12.24
C GLY A 32 22.43 -0.75 -12.72
N PHE A 33 21.72 -1.53 -11.91
CA PHE A 33 20.45 -2.14 -12.26
C PHE A 33 19.35 -1.86 -11.23
N MET A 34 18.12 -1.79 -11.74
CA MET A 34 16.91 -1.75 -10.93
C MET A 34 15.99 -2.92 -11.28
N GLY A 35 15.75 -3.79 -10.31
CA GLY A 35 14.74 -4.84 -10.31
C GLY A 35 13.57 -4.45 -9.40
N TYR A 36 12.35 -4.80 -9.81
CA TYR A 36 11.15 -4.54 -9.02
C TYR A 36 10.19 -5.72 -9.12
N ASP A 37 9.98 -6.42 -8.01
CA ASP A 37 9.30 -7.72 -7.93
C ASP A 37 8.25 -7.82 -6.80
N PRO A 38 7.42 -6.79 -6.53
CA PRO A 38 6.44 -6.84 -5.44
C PRO A 38 5.43 -7.98 -5.57
N PHE A 39 5.17 -8.45 -6.80
CA PHE A 39 4.23 -9.53 -7.08
C PHE A 39 4.61 -10.83 -6.38
N VAL A 40 5.90 -11.05 -6.09
CA VAL A 40 6.40 -12.26 -5.41
C VAL A 40 5.66 -12.51 -4.08
N ASP A 41 5.23 -11.47 -3.37
CA ASP A 41 4.58 -11.55 -2.05
C ASP A 41 3.15 -10.99 -2.01
N MET A 42 2.64 -10.44 -3.11
CA MET A 42 1.30 -9.83 -3.18
C MET A 42 0.14 -10.83 -3.39
N GLY A 43 0.41 -12.13 -3.26
CA GLY A 43 -0.64 -13.16 -3.37
C GLY A 43 -1.03 -13.53 -4.80
N VAL A 44 -0.05 -13.73 -5.69
CA VAL A 44 -0.31 -14.38 -6.99
C VAL A 44 -0.95 -15.76 -6.76
N PRO A 45 -1.96 -16.14 -7.58
CA PRO A 45 -2.60 -17.44 -7.45
C PRO A 45 -1.57 -18.58 -7.41
N GLY A 46 -1.68 -19.49 -6.43
CA GLY A 46 -0.67 -20.55 -6.22
C GLY A 46 -0.44 -21.49 -7.41
N ILE A 47 -1.36 -21.50 -8.39
CA ILE A 47 -1.20 -22.20 -9.68
C ILE A 47 -0.04 -21.61 -10.50
N LEU A 48 0.28 -20.33 -10.32
CA LEU A 48 1.37 -19.63 -11.03
C LEU A 48 2.75 -19.90 -10.41
N GLY A 49 2.80 -20.54 -9.25
CA GLY A 49 4.03 -20.88 -8.55
C GLY A 49 3.94 -20.55 -7.06
N SER A 50 4.80 -21.20 -6.27
CA SER A 50 5.00 -20.80 -4.89
C SER A 50 5.76 -19.46 -4.86
N PRO A 51 5.60 -18.67 -3.79
CA PRO A 51 6.30 -17.41 -3.69
C PRO A 51 7.84 -17.54 -3.73
N GLN A 52 8.38 -18.66 -3.24
CA GLN A 52 9.81 -19.00 -3.39
C GLN A 52 10.17 -19.26 -4.85
N SER A 53 9.39 -20.08 -5.57
CA SER A 53 9.70 -20.42 -6.96
C SER A 53 9.68 -19.19 -7.87
N LEU A 54 8.81 -18.21 -7.59
CA LEU A 54 8.76 -16.95 -8.31
C LEU A 54 9.97 -16.07 -7.99
N PHE A 55 10.37 -16.03 -6.72
CA PHE A 55 11.59 -15.32 -6.30
C PHE A 55 12.84 -15.90 -6.97
N ASP A 56 12.98 -17.23 -7.00
CA ASP A 56 14.12 -17.90 -7.66
C ASP A 56 14.17 -17.55 -9.16
N GLN A 57 13.02 -17.49 -9.84
CA GLN A 57 12.94 -17.06 -11.24
C GLN A 57 13.33 -15.59 -11.43
N VAL A 58 12.88 -14.70 -10.54
CA VAL A 58 13.26 -13.28 -10.54
C VAL A 58 14.77 -13.13 -10.41
N MET A 59 15.37 -13.81 -9.43
CA MET A 59 16.81 -13.72 -9.18
C MET A 59 17.63 -14.39 -10.28
N ALA A 60 17.17 -15.50 -10.87
CA ALA A 60 17.83 -16.10 -12.02
C ALA A 60 17.90 -15.13 -13.21
N LEU A 61 16.81 -14.41 -13.49
CA LEU A 61 16.80 -13.38 -14.51
C LEU A 61 17.73 -12.23 -14.14
N TYR A 62 17.64 -11.69 -12.92
CA TYR A 62 18.49 -10.58 -12.49
C TYR A 62 19.98 -10.88 -12.61
N ASN A 63 20.38 -12.04 -12.08
CA ASN A 63 21.76 -12.52 -12.12
C ASN A 63 22.23 -12.64 -13.57
N GLY A 64 21.38 -13.11 -14.49
CA GLY A 64 21.69 -13.19 -15.92
C GLY A 64 22.08 -11.84 -16.54
N PHE A 65 21.31 -10.77 -16.27
CA PHE A 65 21.61 -9.43 -16.80
C PHE A 65 22.89 -8.84 -16.17
N VAL A 66 23.08 -9.08 -14.87
CA VAL A 66 24.27 -8.66 -14.14
C VAL A 66 25.52 -9.36 -14.67
N ASP A 67 25.46 -10.68 -14.82
CA ASP A 67 26.58 -11.48 -15.34
C ASP A 67 26.87 -11.16 -16.81
N PHE A 68 25.83 -10.91 -17.63
CA PHE A 68 26.02 -10.42 -18.99
C PHE A 68 26.85 -9.14 -19.02
N THR A 69 26.56 -8.18 -18.13
CA THR A 69 27.31 -6.91 -18.07
C THR A 69 28.74 -7.12 -17.61
N ARG A 70 28.94 -7.91 -16.54
CA ARG A 70 30.28 -8.28 -16.05
C ARG A 70 31.16 -8.87 -17.15
N GLN A 71 30.59 -9.76 -17.95
CA GLN A 71 31.34 -10.53 -18.95
C GLN A 71 31.55 -9.75 -20.25
N GLN A 72 30.52 -9.07 -20.75
CA GLN A 72 30.54 -8.43 -22.07
C GLN A 72 31.00 -6.97 -22.03
N TYR A 73 30.81 -6.27 -20.90
CA TYR A 73 31.16 -4.86 -20.72
C TYR A 73 31.97 -4.65 -19.42
N PRO A 74 33.11 -5.34 -19.22
CA PRO A 74 33.87 -5.29 -17.97
C PRO A 74 34.39 -3.89 -17.62
N ALA A 75 34.59 -3.01 -18.60
CA ALA A 75 34.99 -1.62 -18.37
C ALA A 75 33.89 -0.76 -17.71
N LEU A 76 32.62 -1.14 -17.86
CA LEU A 76 31.49 -0.50 -17.17
C LEU A 76 31.20 -1.14 -15.81
N TRP A 77 31.81 -2.29 -15.51
CA TRP A 77 31.56 -3.03 -14.29
C TRP A 77 32.51 -2.62 -13.16
N HIS A 78 31.96 -2.24 -12.01
CA HIS A 78 32.72 -2.00 -10.80
C HIS A 78 31.87 -2.24 -9.54
N ALA A 79 32.51 -2.35 -8.38
CA ALA A 79 31.83 -2.65 -7.10
C ALA A 79 30.92 -1.53 -6.57
N GLY A 80 30.98 -0.34 -7.18
CA GLY A 80 30.17 0.82 -6.80
C GLY A 80 28.83 0.92 -7.55
N LEU A 81 28.52 -0.04 -8.42
CA LEU A 81 27.24 -0.07 -9.12
C LEU A 81 26.10 -0.35 -8.13
N THR A 82 25.00 0.37 -8.30
CA THR A 82 23.76 0.14 -7.56
C THR A 82 23.03 -1.07 -8.14
N LEU A 83 22.92 -2.14 -7.35
CA LEU A 83 22.13 -3.32 -7.69
C LEU A 83 20.88 -3.32 -6.81
N ASN A 84 19.81 -2.69 -7.30
CA ASN A 84 18.53 -2.56 -6.63
C ASN A 84 17.56 -3.68 -6.97
N THR A 85 16.84 -4.18 -5.99
CA THR A 85 15.75 -5.15 -6.17
C THR A 85 14.57 -4.85 -5.23
N ALA A 86 13.62 -5.80 -5.14
CA ALA A 86 12.50 -5.82 -4.21
C ALA A 86 11.34 -4.88 -4.53
N GLY A 87 10.23 -5.12 -3.83
CA GLY A 87 9.26 -4.09 -3.47
C GLY A 87 8.86 -4.26 -2.01
N SER A 88 8.04 -3.34 -1.49
CA SER A 88 7.49 -3.42 -0.12
C SER A 88 6.96 -4.82 0.27
N PRO A 89 6.28 -5.58 -0.62
CA PRO A 89 5.86 -6.95 -0.28
C PRO A 89 7.01 -7.96 -0.18
N SER A 90 8.03 -7.84 -1.04
CA SER A 90 9.05 -8.88 -1.27
C SER A 90 10.41 -8.61 -0.64
N TYR A 91 10.67 -7.41 -0.09
CA TYR A 91 12.01 -7.01 0.35
C TYR A 91 12.68 -7.97 1.34
N ARG A 92 11.90 -8.59 2.24
CA ARG A 92 12.44 -9.58 3.18
C ARG A 92 12.93 -10.85 2.52
N ARG A 93 12.42 -11.22 1.34
CA ARG A 93 12.98 -12.37 0.61
C ARG A 93 14.38 -12.10 0.10
N HIS A 94 14.69 -10.85 -0.23
CA HIS A 94 16.02 -10.46 -0.68
C HIS A 94 17.08 -10.57 0.43
N GLU A 95 16.69 -10.83 1.70
CA GLU A 95 17.64 -11.25 2.75
C GLU A 95 18.27 -12.64 2.48
N GLN A 96 17.69 -13.43 1.58
CA GLN A 96 18.16 -14.78 1.22
C GLN A 96 19.23 -14.77 0.12
N GLU A 97 19.52 -13.62 -0.47
CA GLU A 97 20.50 -13.46 -1.54
C GLU A 97 21.54 -12.40 -1.16
N SER A 98 22.62 -12.29 -1.93
CA SER A 98 23.75 -11.41 -1.61
C SER A 98 24.28 -10.63 -2.80
N LEU A 99 23.56 -10.66 -3.92
CA LEU A 99 23.91 -9.92 -5.11
C LEU A 99 23.47 -8.46 -4.99
N SER A 100 22.24 -8.22 -4.55
CA SER A 100 21.68 -6.88 -4.49
C SER A 100 22.40 -6.06 -3.41
N SER A 101 22.68 -4.81 -3.72
CA SER A 101 23.30 -3.86 -2.79
C SER A 101 22.26 -3.02 -2.05
N GLU A 102 21.04 -2.93 -2.59
CA GLU A 102 19.94 -2.18 -2.00
C GLU A 102 18.57 -2.80 -2.35
N VAL A 103 17.56 -2.47 -1.53
CA VAL A 103 16.17 -2.92 -1.72
C VAL A 103 15.22 -1.73 -1.76
N SER A 104 14.22 -1.81 -2.63
CA SER A 104 13.16 -0.82 -2.77
C SER A 104 12.02 -1.09 -1.79
N VAL A 105 11.87 -0.23 -0.77
CA VAL A 105 10.82 -0.31 0.25
C VAL A 105 10.17 1.06 0.44
N GLY A 106 8.84 1.11 0.46
CA GLY A 106 8.07 2.34 0.69
C GLY A 106 6.82 2.07 1.52
N THR A 107 5.76 1.58 0.88
CA THR A 107 4.45 1.27 1.48
C THR A 107 4.51 0.45 2.77
N ALA A 108 5.49 -0.45 2.93
CA ALA A 108 5.66 -1.26 4.15
C ALA A 108 5.86 -0.40 5.40
N LEU A 109 6.45 0.80 5.27
CA LEU A 109 6.67 1.73 6.39
C LEU A 109 5.36 2.28 6.99
N LEU A 110 4.30 2.35 6.17
CA LEU A 110 2.99 2.84 6.60
C LEU A 110 1.99 1.71 6.84
N LYS A 111 2.20 0.57 6.15
CA LYS A 111 1.38 -0.64 6.19
C LYS A 111 -0.13 -0.35 6.08
N PRO A 112 -0.61 0.16 4.94
CA PRO A 112 -2.05 0.27 4.67
C PRO A 112 -2.73 -1.11 4.68
N SER A 113 -4.06 -1.17 4.71
CA SER A 113 -4.80 -2.46 4.89
C SER A 113 -4.62 -3.43 3.73
N HIS A 114 -4.43 -2.97 2.49
CA HIS A 114 -4.05 -3.85 1.37
C HIS A 114 -2.66 -4.48 1.52
N TYR A 115 -1.88 -4.06 2.52
CA TYR A 115 -0.57 -4.59 2.88
C TYR A 115 -0.60 -5.45 4.15
N ASP A 116 -1.77 -5.96 4.55
CA ASP A 116 -1.89 -7.06 5.53
C ASP A 116 -1.46 -8.39 4.92
N LEU A 117 -0.15 -8.47 4.63
CA LEU A 117 0.53 -9.59 4.01
C LEU A 117 1.32 -10.36 5.07
N ALA A 118 1.44 -11.68 4.89
CA ALA A 118 2.25 -12.54 5.76
C ALA A 118 3.73 -12.10 5.80
N SER A 119 4.27 -11.63 4.67
CA SER A 119 5.66 -11.13 4.60
C SER A 119 5.90 -9.88 5.47
N LEU A 120 4.83 -9.19 5.87
CA LEU A 120 4.85 -7.95 6.65
C LEU A 120 4.23 -8.12 8.04
N GLU A 121 4.12 -9.34 8.55
CA GLU A 121 3.53 -9.63 9.86
C GLU A 121 4.23 -8.89 11.02
N GLN A 122 5.52 -8.60 10.88
CA GLN A 122 6.31 -7.88 11.89
C GLN A 122 6.16 -6.35 11.81
N HIS A 123 5.50 -5.83 10.77
CA HIS A 123 5.16 -4.42 10.66
C HIS A 123 3.83 -4.14 11.35
N VAL A 124 3.69 -2.94 11.91
CA VAL A 124 2.43 -2.45 12.48
C VAL A 124 1.87 -1.31 11.62
N PRO A 125 0.54 -1.19 11.49
CA PRO A 125 -0.07 -0.05 10.80
C PRO A 125 0.34 1.28 11.44
N ALA A 126 0.79 2.23 10.62
CA ALA A 126 1.35 3.50 11.11
C ALA A 126 0.62 4.74 10.56
N ALA A 127 -0.33 4.57 9.63
CA ALA A 127 -1.11 5.66 9.04
C ALA A 127 -2.60 5.46 9.27
N PHE A 128 -3.25 6.50 9.79
CA PHE A 128 -4.69 6.52 10.05
C PHE A 128 -5.27 7.88 9.69
N ILE A 129 -6.52 7.87 9.21
CA ILE A 129 -7.36 9.06 9.09
C ILE A 129 -8.17 9.16 10.38
N ALA A 130 -8.16 10.31 11.05
CA ALA A 130 -9.06 10.62 12.15
C ALA A 130 -10.15 11.58 11.67
N THR A 131 -11.41 11.28 11.96
CA THR A 131 -12.54 12.14 11.62
C THR A 131 -13.58 12.17 12.74
N PRO A 132 -14.11 13.35 13.09
CA PRO A 132 -15.11 13.47 14.14
C PRO A 132 -16.50 12.99 13.69
N VAL A 133 -17.27 12.47 14.64
CA VAL A 133 -18.71 12.26 14.50
C VAL A 133 -19.44 13.59 14.64
N LEU A 134 -20.13 14.00 13.58
CA LEU A 134 -20.94 15.22 13.53
C LEU A 134 -22.35 15.01 14.08
N LYS A 135 -22.92 13.82 13.89
CA LYS A 135 -24.30 13.49 14.28
C LYS A 135 -24.41 12.03 14.70
N SER A 136 -25.24 11.75 15.70
CA SER A 136 -25.68 10.42 16.09
C SER A 136 -27.21 10.40 16.12
N THR A 137 -27.83 9.60 15.24
CA THR A 137 -29.29 9.70 14.97
C THR A 137 -30.07 8.43 15.30
N GLY A 138 -29.42 7.43 15.91
CA GLY A 138 -30.05 6.15 16.24
C GLY A 138 -30.22 5.23 15.02
N PRO A 139 -31.25 4.35 14.98
CA PRO A 139 -31.40 3.37 13.91
C PRO A 139 -31.45 3.99 12.52
N VAL A 140 -30.93 3.27 11.53
CA VAL A 140 -30.98 3.65 10.12
C VAL A 140 -32.42 3.98 9.71
N ARG A 141 -32.61 5.15 9.10
CA ARG A 141 -33.83 5.52 8.38
C ARG A 141 -33.48 5.69 6.92
N ILE A 142 -33.91 4.75 6.09
CA ILE A 142 -33.67 4.81 4.64
C ILE A 142 -34.81 5.62 4.02
N PRO A 143 -34.52 6.74 3.33
CA PRO A 143 -35.53 7.51 2.61
C PRO A 143 -36.34 6.59 1.67
N ALA A 144 -37.66 6.75 1.65
CA ALA A 144 -38.62 5.93 0.88
C ALA A 144 -38.87 4.48 1.38
N LEU A 145 -38.26 4.04 2.49
CA LEU A 145 -38.46 2.70 3.08
C LEU A 145 -38.77 2.75 4.59
N ASP A 146 -39.34 3.85 5.09
CA ASP A 146 -39.46 4.13 6.53
C ASP A 146 -40.02 2.95 7.36
N ASP A 147 -41.09 2.28 6.91
CA ASP A 147 -41.66 1.13 7.64
C ASP A 147 -40.81 -0.15 7.53
N LYS A 148 -40.13 -0.35 6.40
CA LYS A 148 -39.26 -1.52 6.17
C LYS A 148 -37.90 -1.36 6.84
N SER A 149 -37.39 -0.13 6.98
CA SER A 149 -36.11 0.18 7.63
C SER A 149 -36.06 -0.30 9.08
N ARG A 150 -37.21 -0.25 9.78
CA ARG A 150 -37.34 -0.79 11.15
C ARG A 150 -37.12 -2.29 11.22
N LEU A 151 -37.65 -3.06 10.26
CA LEU A 151 -37.45 -4.51 10.18
C LEU A 151 -35.98 -4.86 9.87
N PHE A 152 -35.34 -4.11 8.98
CA PHE A 152 -33.91 -4.29 8.67
C PHE A 152 -33.01 -4.02 9.89
N SER A 153 -33.20 -2.90 10.59
CA SER A 153 -32.43 -2.58 11.81
C SER A 153 -32.67 -3.55 12.97
N TRP A 154 -33.81 -4.26 12.97
CA TRP A 154 -34.09 -5.30 13.96
C TRP A 154 -33.30 -6.57 13.68
N TRP A 155 -33.21 -7.00 12.42
CA TRP A 155 -32.48 -8.19 12.00
C TRP A 155 -30.96 -7.99 11.99
N ASP A 156 -30.48 -6.85 11.49
CA ASP A 156 -29.05 -6.50 11.48
C ASP A 156 -28.70 -5.57 12.65
N ARG A 157 -27.94 -6.11 13.62
CA ARG A 157 -27.49 -5.34 14.79
C ARG A 157 -26.59 -4.17 14.42
N ASN A 158 -25.90 -4.24 13.28
CA ASN A 158 -24.96 -3.23 12.83
C ASN A 158 -25.65 -2.06 12.12
N GLN A 159 -26.99 -2.07 11.99
CA GLN A 159 -27.80 -0.94 11.48
C GLN A 159 -28.58 -0.20 12.58
N ARG A 160 -28.28 -0.49 13.85
CA ARG A 160 -29.04 0.04 15.00
C ARG A 160 -28.57 1.41 15.45
N GLN A 161 -27.40 1.86 15.02
CA GLN A 161 -26.90 3.21 15.20
C GLN A 161 -26.40 3.77 13.86
N THR A 162 -26.62 5.05 13.68
CA THR A 162 -26.23 5.83 12.52
C THR A 162 -25.43 7.01 13.01
N PHE A 163 -24.24 7.14 12.45
CA PHE A 163 -23.31 8.23 12.69
C PHE A 163 -23.07 8.95 11.38
N PHE A 164 -22.94 10.27 11.41
CA PHE A 164 -22.44 11.04 10.28
C PHE A 164 -21.06 11.57 10.65
N ILE A 165 -20.03 11.17 9.90
CA ILE A 165 -18.66 11.65 10.08
C ILE A 165 -18.39 12.85 9.17
N TYR A 166 -17.38 13.66 9.51
CA TYR A 166 -16.89 14.69 8.61
C TYR A 166 -16.06 14.09 7.47
N GLY A 167 -16.30 14.54 6.25
CA GLY A 167 -15.67 13.94 5.07
C GLY A 167 -16.22 12.54 4.79
N GLY A 168 -15.32 11.61 4.50
CA GLY A 168 -15.64 10.23 4.14
C GLY A 168 -15.36 9.92 2.67
N HIS A 169 -15.82 8.75 2.23
CA HIS A 169 -15.59 8.21 0.90
C HIS A 169 -14.11 8.10 0.50
N TRP A 170 -13.21 8.03 1.49
CA TRP A 170 -11.81 7.70 1.24
C TRP A 170 -11.66 6.23 0.87
N LEU A 171 -10.57 5.93 0.16
CA LEU A 171 -10.12 4.57 -0.10
C LEU A 171 -9.48 3.99 1.18
N ALA A 172 -10.32 3.72 2.19
CA ALA A 172 -9.93 3.37 3.54
C ALA A 172 -10.98 2.49 4.23
N ASP A 173 -10.53 1.68 5.18
CA ASP A 173 -11.36 0.79 6.00
C ASP A 173 -11.57 1.38 7.40
N PHE A 174 -12.71 1.12 8.03
CA PHE A 174 -12.92 1.51 9.42
C PHE A 174 -12.08 0.64 10.36
N GLU A 175 -11.21 1.30 11.14
CA GLU A 175 -10.30 0.62 12.07
C GLU A 175 -10.81 0.70 13.51
N SER A 176 -11.25 1.89 13.95
CA SER A 176 -11.68 2.11 15.33
C SER A 176 -12.78 3.17 15.44
N PRO A 177 -13.79 2.96 16.29
CA PRO A 177 -14.08 1.71 17.01
C PRO A 177 -14.49 0.57 16.07
N ALA A 178 -14.23 -0.67 16.49
CA ALA A 178 -14.56 -1.85 15.69
C ALA A 178 -16.08 -1.99 15.48
N GLY A 179 -16.47 -2.58 14.34
CA GLY A 179 -17.86 -2.88 14.02
C GLY A 179 -18.61 -1.73 13.33
N LEU A 180 -17.89 -0.71 12.85
CA LEU A 180 -18.41 0.29 11.94
C LEU A 180 -18.44 -0.23 10.50
N GLN A 181 -19.47 0.14 9.74
CA GLN A 181 -19.63 -0.22 8.34
C GLN A 181 -20.24 0.93 7.54
N SER A 182 -19.84 1.04 6.27
CA SER A 182 -20.47 1.95 5.32
C SER A 182 -21.88 1.48 4.99
N ASN A 183 -22.78 2.43 4.71
CA ASN A 183 -24.11 2.10 4.22
C ASN A 183 -24.17 2.17 2.69
N GLU A 184 -24.03 1.02 2.02
CA GLU A 184 -24.07 0.97 0.55
C GLU A 184 -25.41 1.44 -0.04
N LEU A 185 -26.53 1.27 0.69
CA LEU A 185 -27.86 1.66 0.24
C LEU A 185 -28.08 3.18 0.29
N PHE A 186 -27.51 3.86 1.29
CA PHE A 186 -27.56 5.32 1.38
C PHE A 186 -26.56 5.98 0.41
N GLY A 187 -25.51 5.26 0.04
CA GLY A 187 -24.44 5.76 -0.82
C GLY A 187 -23.29 6.40 -0.03
N ARG A 188 -22.22 6.70 -0.77
CA ARG A 188 -20.97 7.26 -0.23
C ARG A 188 -20.94 8.78 -0.44
N SER A 189 -20.30 9.51 0.47
CA SER A 189 -20.24 10.98 0.45
C SER A 189 -18.87 11.47 0.90
N SER A 190 -18.29 12.43 0.19
CA SER A 190 -16.99 13.04 0.52
C SER A 190 -17.10 14.26 1.45
N ASN A 191 -18.32 14.69 1.78
CA ASN A 191 -18.56 15.86 2.64
C ASN A 191 -19.07 15.44 4.04
N GLN A 192 -20.09 14.58 4.07
CA GLN A 192 -20.62 13.97 5.29
C GLN A 192 -21.04 12.54 4.97
N GLU A 193 -20.27 11.57 5.44
CA GLU A 193 -20.54 10.15 5.21
C GLU A 193 -21.36 9.53 6.33
N MET A 194 -22.35 8.73 5.94
CA MET A 194 -23.15 7.93 6.85
C MET A 194 -22.42 6.62 7.15
N VAL A 195 -22.25 6.36 8.44
CA VAL A 195 -21.62 5.16 8.99
C VAL A 195 -22.60 4.48 9.93
N ASN A 196 -22.63 3.16 9.89
CA ASN A 196 -23.48 2.35 10.74
C ASN A 196 -22.69 1.50 11.70
N GLY A 197 -23.30 1.24 12.86
CA GLY A 197 -22.74 0.36 13.87
C GLY A 197 -23.82 -0.15 14.82
N SER A 198 -23.40 -1.03 15.72
CA SER A 198 -24.25 -1.49 16.81
C SER A 198 -24.30 -0.46 17.95
N ARG A 199 -25.25 -0.63 18.89
CA ARG A 199 -25.29 0.18 20.11
C ARG A 199 -24.04 0.03 21.00
N ALA A 200 -23.33 -1.09 20.87
CA ALA A 200 -22.12 -1.37 21.66
C ALA A 200 -20.92 -0.50 21.23
N VAL A 201 -20.96 0.09 20.03
CA VAL A 201 -19.94 1.01 19.54
C VAL A 201 -19.84 2.26 20.45
N GLY A 202 -20.97 2.74 20.97
CA GLY A 202 -21.01 3.78 22.00
C GLY A 202 -20.63 5.19 21.56
N LEU A 203 -20.32 5.44 20.28
CA LEU A 203 -19.93 6.76 19.75
C LEU A 203 -20.96 7.85 20.06
N GLN A 204 -20.45 8.99 20.49
CA GLN A 204 -21.17 10.24 20.67
C GLN A 204 -20.74 11.27 19.61
N VAL A 205 -21.45 12.40 19.57
CA VAL A 205 -20.99 13.57 18.80
C VAL A 205 -19.64 14.02 19.36
N ASP A 206 -18.75 14.49 18.49
CA ASP A 206 -17.37 14.90 18.74
C ASP A 206 -16.36 13.77 19.06
N ASP A 207 -16.81 12.52 19.23
CA ASP A 207 -15.90 11.37 19.26
C ASP A 207 -15.21 11.16 17.91
N GLN A 208 -14.02 10.53 17.94
CA GLN A 208 -13.21 10.26 16.75
C GLN A 208 -13.46 8.85 16.20
N VAL A 209 -13.61 8.79 14.88
CA VAL A 209 -13.53 7.55 14.10
C VAL A 209 -12.18 7.52 13.39
N PHE A 210 -11.51 6.38 13.47
CA PHE A 210 -10.25 6.13 12.80
C PHE A 210 -10.44 5.18 11.64
N LEU A 211 -9.92 5.57 10.47
CA LEU A 211 -9.88 4.73 9.28
C LEU A 211 -8.44 4.42 8.91
N ARG A 212 -8.19 3.20 8.44
CA ARG A 212 -6.90 2.79 7.90
C ARG A 212 -6.94 2.89 6.37
N PRO A 213 -6.03 3.64 5.73
CA PRO A 213 -5.96 3.70 4.27
C PRO A 213 -5.77 2.30 3.67
N GLN A 214 -6.47 2.02 2.57
CA GLN A 214 -6.21 0.85 1.74
C GLN A 214 -4.99 1.06 0.83
N GLN A 215 -4.78 2.29 0.37
CA GLN A 215 -3.61 2.70 -0.40
C GLN A 215 -3.08 4.03 0.14
N SER A 216 -1.96 3.99 0.86
CA SER A 216 -1.37 5.18 1.49
C SER A 216 -1.04 6.29 0.49
N GLU A 217 -0.49 5.94 -0.66
CA GLU A 217 0.00 6.84 -1.70
C GLU A 217 -1.13 7.60 -2.38
N ALA A 218 -2.32 6.99 -2.48
CA ALA A 218 -3.50 7.62 -3.05
C ALA A 218 -4.25 8.49 -2.03
N VAL A 219 -4.23 8.09 -0.76
CA VAL A 219 -5.04 8.70 0.30
C VAL A 219 -4.32 9.86 0.97
N LEU A 220 -3.03 9.71 1.34
CA LEU A 220 -2.32 10.71 2.13
C LEU A 220 -2.14 12.04 1.40
N LEU A 221 -2.05 12.02 0.06
CA LEU A 221 -1.98 13.22 -0.77
C LEU A 221 -3.26 14.07 -0.73
N GLN A 222 -4.38 13.53 -0.23
CA GLN A 222 -5.64 14.26 -0.12
C GLN A 222 -5.71 15.12 1.16
N PHE A 223 -4.72 15.01 2.04
CA PHE A 223 -4.65 15.73 3.31
C PHE A 223 -3.57 16.82 3.25
N GLY A 224 -3.65 17.76 4.20
CA GLY A 224 -2.55 18.69 4.46
C GLY A 224 -1.43 18.00 5.24
N ASP A 225 -0.80 18.72 6.16
CA ASP A 225 0.27 18.16 6.99
C ASP A 225 -0.14 16.87 7.70
N LEU A 226 0.72 15.85 7.62
CA LEU A 226 0.57 14.62 8.40
C LEU A 226 1.02 14.89 9.83
N LEU A 227 0.22 14.43 10.79
CA LEU A 227 0.53 14.60 12.21
C LEU A 227 1.26 13.36 12.73
N ALA A 228 2.48 13.52 13.22
CA ALA A 228 3.22 12.43 13.86
C ALA A 228 2.82 12.34 15.33
N LEU A 229 2.41 11.14 15.78
CA LEU A 229 2.01 10.89 17.16
C LEU A 229 3.02 10.01 17.90
N ARG A 230 3.35 10.40 19.14
CA ARG A 230 4.14 9.58 20.07
C ARG A 230 3.62 9.76 21.49
N GLY A 231 3.35 8.66 22.18
CA GLY A 231 2.84 8.70 23.56
C GLY A 231 1.52 9.46 23.73
N GLY A 232 0.63 9.38 22.73
CA GLY A 232 -0.66 10.07 22.73
C GLY A 232 -0.58 11.59 22.48
N ARG A 233 0.56 12.11 22.03
CA ARG A 233 0.78 13.52 21.73
C ARG A 233 1.24 13.71 20.30
N ILE A 234 0.79 14.78 19.67
CA ILE A 234 1.37 15.26 18.41
C ILE A 234 2.77 15.78 18.72
N VAL A 235 3.78 15.22 18.06
CA VAL A 235 5.19 15.60 18.25
C VAL A 235 5.75 16.34 17.05
N GLU A 236 5.25 16.08 15.84
CA GLU A 236 5.70 16.71 14.61
C GLU A 236 4.55 16.90 13.61
N ARG A 237 4.80 17.73 12.60
CA ARG A 237 3.95 17.91 11.43
C ARG A 237 4.81 17.76 10.18
N TRP A 238 4.40 16.89 9.28
CA TRP A 238 5.13 16.62 8.05
C TRP A 238 4.33 17.15 6.86
N PRO A 239 4.85 18.15 6.13
CA PRO A 239 4.18 18.63 4.93
C PRO A 239 4.17 17.53 3.86
N VAL A 240 3.08 17.46 3.11
CA VAL A 240 2.91 16.51 1.99
C VAL A 240 3.22 17.19 0.64
N TYR A 241 3.46 18.50 0.65
CA TYR A 241 3.78 19.37 -0.50
C TYR A 241 4.87 20.39 -0.15
#